data_AF-A0A3D9SWJ5-F1
#
_entry.id   AF-A0A3D9SWJ5-F1
#
_cell.length_a   1.000
_cell.length_b   1.000
_cell.length_c   1.000
_cell.angle_alpha   90.00
_cell.angle_beta   90.00
_cell.angle_gamma   90.00
#
_symmetry.space_group_name_H-M   'P 1'
#
loop_
_entity.id
_entity.type
_entity.pdbx_description
1 polymer ?
#
loop_
_entity_poly.entity_id
_entity_poly.type
_entity_poly.pdbx_seq_one_letter_code
_entity_poly.pdbx_strand_id
1 'polypeptide(L)'
;MTDLDIPADLVRLQRAFLDLDARCEEIGRGFPQAVDIAAGLTEPQAEHVAALAEARAERLEAAVLLGQHQWWATIVPGGRHDAKVALLWEARAGSAT
;
A
#
# COMPACT_ATOMS: atom_id res chain seq x y z
N MET A 1 10.87 16.05 15.45
CA MET A 1 10.82 14.65 14.99
C MET A 1 11.85 13.90 15.79
N THR A 2 11.43 12.92 16.60
CA THR A 2 12.38 11.96 17.19
C THR A 2 13.07 11.27 16.02
N ASP A 3 14.39 11.33 15.99
CA ASP A 3 15.21 10.68 14.96
C ASP A 3 15.07 9.17 15.17
N LEU A 4 14.04 8.58 14.55
CA LEU A 4 13.78 7.16 14.61
C LEU A 4 14.76 6.51 13.66
N ASP A 5 15.59 5.60 14.17
CA ASP A 5 16.46 4.79 13.33
C ASP A 5 15.62 3.73 12.60
N ILE A 6 15.02 4.14 11.47
CA ILE A 6 14.14 3.31 10.65
C ILE A 6 14.99 2.44 9.73
N PRO A 7 14.89 1.10 9.82
CA PRO A 7 15.66 0.20 8.98
C PRO A 7 15.37 0.40 7.49
N ALA A 8 16.41 0.40 6.67
CA ALA A 8 16.29 0.62 5.23
C ALA A 8 15.42 -0.45 4.52
N ASP A 9 15.42 -1.68 5.01
CA ASP A 9 14.55 -2.75 4.52
C ASP A 9 13.07 -2.50 4.82
N LEU A 10 12.74 -1.95 5.99
CA LEU A 10 11.39 -1.50 6.33
C LEU A 10 10.95 -0.34 5.43
N VAL A 11 11.84 0.61 5.14
CA VAL A 11 11.58 1.70 4.18
C VAL A 11 11.32 1.14 2.78
N ARG A 12 12.11 0.16 2.31
CA ARG A 12 11.87 -0.51 1.02
C ARG A 12 10.52 -1.22 0.96
N LEU A 13 10.14 -1.93 2.04
CA LEU A 13 8.82 -2.57 2.13
C LEU A 13 7.69 -1.54 2.07
N GLN A 14 7.86 -0.37 2.70
CA GLN A 14 6.85 0.68 2.66
C GLN A 14 6.71 1.27 1.25
N ARG A 15 7.82 1.43 0.52
CA ARG A 15 7.78 1.84 -0.90
C ARG A 15 7.08 0.81 -1.77
N ALA A 16 7.46 -0.46 -1.65
CA ALA A 16 6.81 -1.54 -2.39
C ALA A 16 5.29 -1.58 -2.14
N PHE A 17 4.85 -1.40 -0.88
CA PHE A 17 3.44 -1.28 -0.57
C PHE A 17 2.76 -0.09 -1.26
N LEU A 18 3.39 1.09 -1.28
CA LEU A 18 2.86 2.28 -1.94
C LEU A 18 2.75 2.10 -3.46
N ASP A 19 3.74 1.48 -4.09
CA ASP A 19 3.74 1.19 -5.52
C ASP A 19 2.61 0.21 -5.87
N LEU A 20 2.40 -0.82 -5.04
CA LEU A 20 1.31 -1.78 -5.20
C LEU A 20 -0.08 -1.17 -4.96
N ASP A 21 -0.18 -0.22 -4.03
CA ASP A 21 -1.41 0.56 -3.79
C ASP A 21 -1.73 1.46 -5.00
N ALA A 22 -0.73 2.16 -5.53
CA ALA A 22 -0.87 2.96 -6.75
C ALA A 22 -1.29 2.10 -7.95
N ARG A 23 -0.70 0.91 -8.12
CA ARG A 23 -1.10 -0.05 -9.16
C ARG A 23 -2.57 -0.49 -9.00
N CYS A 24 -3.03 -0.73 -7.77
CA CYS A 24 -4.44 -1.04 -7.51
C CYS A 24 -5.36 0.12 -7.92
N GLU A 25 -4.98 1.37 -7.62
CA GLU A 25 -5.73 2.56 -8.03
C GLU A 25 -5.77 2.72 -9.55
N GLU A 26 -4.64 2.53 -10.23
CA GLU A 26 -4.55 2.62 -11.69
C GLU A 26 -5.44 1.60 -12.38
N ILE A 27 -5.40 0.33 -11.96
CA ILE A 27 -6.29 -0.70 -12.49
C ILE A 27 -7.76 -0.35 -12.16
N GLY A 28 -8.01 0.13 -10.94
CA GLY A 28 -9.35 0.54 -10.50
C GLY A 28 -9.96 1.67 -11.32
N ARG A 29 -9.15 2.61 -11.85
CA ARG A 29 -9.63 3.67 -12.75
C ARG A 29 -10.16 3.14 -14.09
N GLY A 30 -9.73 1.93 -14.49
CA GLY A 30 -10.24 1.23 -15.67
C GLY A 30 -11.59 0.55 -15.47
N PHE A 31 -12.16 0.56 -14.27
CA PHE A 31 -13.46 -0.05 -14.00
C PHE A 31 -14.61 0.86 -14.45
N PRO A 32 -15.69 0.26 -14.98
CA PRO A 32 -16.93 0.99 -15.19
C PRO A 32 -17.48 1.54 -13.87
N GLN A 33 -18.27 2.61 -13.95
CA GLN A 33 -18.92 3.16 -12.76
C GLN A 33 -19.85 2.10 -12.14
N ALA A 34 -19.82 2.00 -10.81
CA ALA A 34 -20.63 1.01 -10.09
C ALA A 34 -22.13 1.14 -10.38
N VAL A 35 -22.60 2.36 -10.65
CA VAL A 35 -24.00 2.64 -11.02
C VAL A 35 -24.37 2.04 -12.38
N ASP A 36 -23.45 2.07 -13.36
CA ASP A 36 -23.69 1.52 -14.69
C ASP A 36 -23.72 -0.02 -14.66
N ILE A 37 -22.89 -0.62 -13.80
CA ILE A 37 -22.89 -2.07 -13.54
C ILE A 37 -24.20 -2.49 -12.87
N ALA A 38 -24.62 -1.76 -11.83
CA ALA A 38 -25.87 -2.06 -11.11
C ALA A 38 -27.12 -1.90 -12.01
N ALA A 39 -27.07 -0.97 -12.96
CA ALA A 39 -28.11 -0.78 -13.97
C ALA A 39 -28.04 -1.79 -15.14
N GLY A 40 -27.01 -2.66 -15.19
CA GLY A 40 -26.80 -3.63 -16.27
C GLY A 40 -26.42 -3.00 -17.60
N LEU A 41 -25.93 -1.76 -17.61
CA LEU A 41 -25.53 -1.03 -18.81
C LEU A 41 -24.14 -1.45 -19.31
N THR A 42 -23.34 -2.04 -18.42
CA THR A 42 -21.98 -2.48 -18.69
C THR A 42 -21.57 -3.55 -17.69
N GLU A 43 -20.56 -4.34 -18.03
CA GLU A 43 -19.99 -5.35 -17.15
C GLU A 43 -18.48 -5.12 -17.00
N PRO A 44 -17.91 -5.37 -15.81
CA PRO A 44 -16.47 -5.36 -15.64
C PRO A 44 -15.85 -6.51 -16.45
N GLN A 45 -14.83 -6.20 -17.23
CA GLN A 45 -14.11 -7.21 -18.00
C GLN A 45 -13.38 -8.18 -17.06
N ALA A 46 -13.49 -9.48 -17.32
CA ALA A 46 -12.90 -10.53 -16.49
C ALA A 46 -11.38 -10.34 -16.29
N GLU A 47 -10.68 -9.86 -17.33
CA GLU A 47 -9.25 -9.57 -17.29
C GLU A 47 -8.92 -8.44 -16.28
N HIS A 48 -9.73 -7.38 -16.23
CA HIS A 48 -9.56 -6.30 -15.24
C HIS A 48 -9.87 -6.77 -13.81
N VAL A 49 -10.88 -7.64 -13.65
CA VAL A 49 -11.22 -8.24 -12.34
C VAL A 49 -10.07 -9.10 -11.84
N ALA A 50 -9.51 -9.96 -12.69
CA ALA A 50 -8.38 -10.81 -12.35
C ALA A 50 -7.13 -9.98 -12.01
N ALA A 51 -6.78 -8.98 -12.84
CA ALA A 51 -5.64 -8.12 -12.62
C ALA A 51 -5.75 -7.32 -11.30
N LEU A 52 -6.95 -6.81 -10.98
CA LEU A 52 -7.17 -6.10 -9.72
C LEU A 52 -7.08 -7.04 -8.50
N ALA A 53 -7.58 -8.27 -8.63
CA ALA A 53 -7.48 -9.27 -7.55
C ALA A 53 -6.03 -9.65 -7.27
N GLU A 54 -5.23 -9.87 -8.31
CA GLU A 54 -3.79 -10.15 -8.21
C GLU A 54 -3.04 -8.99 -7.56
N ALA A 55 -3.22 -7.75 -8.05
CA ALA A 55 -2.58 -6.57 -7.47
C ALA A 55 -2.96 -6.35 -5.99
N ARG A 56 -4.21 -6.63 -5.62
CA ARG A 56 -4.67 -6.57 -4.22
C ARG A 56 -4.03 -7.65 -3.34
N ALA A 57 -3.79 -8.85 -3.88
CA ALA A 57 -3.13 -9.93 -3.17
C ALA A 57 -1.66 -9.57 -2.89
N GLU A 58 -0.93 -9.09 -3.90
CA GLU A 58 0.44 -8.60 -3.75
C GLU A 58 0.53 -7.48 -2.70
N ARG A 59 -0.38 -6.50 -2.78
CA ARG A 59 -0.45 -5.40 -1.80
C ARG A 59 -0.73 -5.88 -0.38
N LEU A 60 -1.61 -6.87 -0.22
CA LEU A 60 -1.91 -7.47 1.08
C LEU A 60 -0.68 -8.18 1.65
N GLU A 61 0.05 -8.92 0.84
CA GLU A 61 1.30 -9.56 1.25
C GLU A 61 2.32 -8.52 1.75
N ALA A 62 2.53 -7.43 1.00
CA ALA A 62 3.39 -6.34 1.44
C ALA A 62 2.93 -5.71 2.76
N ALA A 63 1.62 -5.52 2.95
CA ALA A 63 1.07 -5.00 4.21
C ALA A 63 1.31 -5.94 5.40
N VAL A 64 1.21 -7.25 5.19
CA VAL A 64 1.50 -8.27 6.20
C VAL A 64 2.97 -8.25 6.58
N LEU A 65 3.88 -8.25 5.59
CA LEU A 65 5.32 -8.19 5.81
C LEU A 65 5.72 -6.92 6.56
N LEU A 66 5.13 -5.77 6.19
CA LEU A 66 5.28 -4.51 6.92
C LEU A 66 4.84 -4.69 8.38
N GLY A 67 3.66 -5.23 8.63
CA GLY A 67 3.11 -5.38 9.98
C GLY A 67 3.91 -6.33 10.88
N GLN A 68 4.53 -7.35 10.29
CA GLN A 68 5.32 -8.38 10.99
C GLN A 68 6.79 -7.98 11.22
N HIS A 69 7.22 -6.84 10.68
CA HIS A 69 8.62 -6.42 10.78
C HIS A 69 9.07 -6.24 12.24
N GLN A 70 10.20 -6.86 12.60
CA GLN A 70 10.70 -6.90 13.97
C GLN A 70 10.95 -5.53 14.61
N TRP A 71 11.25 -4.51 13.80
CA TRP A 71 11.45 -3.13 14.27
C TRP A 71 10.25 -2.60 15.05
N TRP A 72 9.03 -3.05 14.74
CA TRP A 72 7.84 -2.63 15.48
C TRP A 72 7.85 -3.01 16.96
N ALA A 73 8.63 -4.01 17.36
CA ALA A 73 8.80 -4.39 18.76
C ALA A 73 9.70 -3.41 19.54
N THR A 74 10.47 -2.57 18.83
CA THR A 74 11.35 -1.55 19.42
C THR A 74 10.60 -0.25 19.76
N ILE A 75 9.39 -0.08 19.22
CA ILE A 75 8.60 1.13 19.39
C ILE A 75 7.87 1.11 20.73
N VAL A 76 8.02 2.18 21.50
CA VAL A 76 7.35 2.37 22.79
C VAL A 76 5.83 2.31 22.66
N PRO A 77 5.11 1.79 23.67
CA PRO A 77 3.65 1.85 23.69
C PRO A 77 3.13 3.28 23.46
N GLY A 78 2.17 3.44 22.55
CA GLY A 78 1.64 4.75 22.16
C GLY A 78 2.40 5.44 21.01
N GLY A 79 3.66 5.09 20.74
CA GLY A 79 4.49 5.71 19.69
C GLY A 79 4.27 5.13 18.28
N ARG A 80 3.40 4.12 18.13
CA ARG A 80 3.22 3.41 16.85
C ARG A 80 2.65 4.29 15.74
N HIS A 81 1.81 5.28 16.08
CA HIS A 81 1.28 6.21 15.08
C HIS A 81 2.39 7.08 14.50
N ASP A 82 3.17 7.75 15.36
CA ASP A 82 4.26 8.63 14.94
C ASP A 82 5.33 7.86 14.15
N ALA A 83 5.64 6.62 14.57
CA ALA A 83 6.55 5.74 13.84
C ALA A 83 6.05 5.38 12.43
N LYS A 84 4.75 5.13 12.27
CA LYS A 84 4.14 4.92 10.94
C LYS A 84 4.19 6.18 10.08
N VAL A 85 3.94 7.34 10.67
CA VAL A 85 4.03 8.63 9.96
C VAL A 85 5.46 8.86 9.49
N ALA A 86 6.46 8.69 10.36
CA ALA A 86 7.87 8.82 10.00
C ALA A 86 8.27 7.85 8.87
N LEU A 87 7.90 6.57 8.98
CA LEU A 87 8.14 5.58 7.94
C LEU A 87 7.52 5.99 6.58
N LEU A 88 6.29 6.51 6.60
CA LEU A 88 5.63 7.00 5.39
C LEU A 88 6.39 8.19 4.77
N TRP A 89 6.87 9.12 5.59
CA TRP A 89 7.67 10.25 5.12
C TRP A 89 9.00 9.79 4.51
N GLU A 90 9.74 8.90 5.17
CA GLU A 90 11.00 8.32 4.65
C GLU A 90 10.81 7.56 3.33
N ALA A 91 9.72 6.81 3.23
CA ALA A 91 9.38 6.10 2.01
C ALA A 91 9.15 7.08 0.84
N ARG A 92 8.46 8.20 1.09
CA ARG A 92 8.14 9.23 0.08
C ARG A 92 9.31 10.16 -0.25
N ALA A 93 10.17 10.47 0.71
CA ALA A 93 11.27 11.41 0.52
C ALA A 93 12.30 10.92 -0.53
N GLY A 94 12.50 9.60 -0.63
CA GLY A 94 13.38 9.00 -1.66
C GLY A 94 12.76 8.86 -3.04
N SER A 95 11.52 9.30 -3.27
CA SER A 95 10.88 9.33 -4.59
C SER A 95 11.06 10.67 -5.31
N ALA A 96 11.74 11.64 -4.69
CA ALA A 96 11.96 12.99 -5.21
C ALA A 96 13.36 13.21 -5.84
N THR A 97 14.07 12.14 -6.18
CA THR A 97 15.39 12.19 -6.87
C THR A 97 15.34 11.35 -8.13
#